data_AF-A0A5N7D2K0-F1
#
_entry.id   AF-A0A5N7D2K0-F1
#
_cell.length_a   1.000
_cell.length_b   1.000
_cell.length_c   1.000
_cell.angle_alpha   90.00
_cell.angle_beta   90.00
_cell.angle_gamma   90.00
#
_symmetry.space_group_name_H-M   'P 1'
#
loop_
_entity.id
_entity.type
_entity.pdbx_description
1 polymer ?
#
loop_
_entity_poly.entity_id
_entity_poly.type
_entity_poly.pdbx_seq_one_letter_code
_entity_poly.pdbx_strand_id
1 'polypeptide(L)'
;MAVIWGLDLHEIQFYKFKGKHMFSRVYHLRRTRMIVYQLAMILCVCSESVGTAALSDYLDQQSYIQGQHPGVKVHNNSFIGAASYNIFVGISVATIFGAAFFFDLFWPDRYESPSVRLAWKICAVVVSIMMLSSALLMTVVTAMYSARITGTDATSAKKFWSEAEKKPALAYRTNPKAVASAVLAWPGWVATTASTVVLFMSKKHDDQYGAKSKYGRSLENGGNTPELEVKPFTI
;
A
#
# COMPACT_ATOMS: atom_id res chain seq x y z
N MET A 1 -34.20 7.81 -6.51
CA MET A 1 -33.11 6.82 -6.63
C MET A 1 -31.80 7.51 -6.31
N ALA A 2 -30.93 6.88 -5.52
CA ALA A 2 -29.71 7.54 -5.02
C ALA A 2 -28.61 7.52 -6.09
N VAL A 3 -28.62 8.51 -6.96
CA VAL A 3 -27.45 8.87 -7.77
C VAL A 3 -26.66 9.85 -6.93
N ILE A 4 -25.49 9.44 -6.43
CA ILE A 4 -24.61 10.34 -5.67
C ILE A 4 -23.48 10.74 -6.62
N TRP A 5 -23.42 12.03 -6.93
CA TRP A 5 -22.32 12.64 -7.72
C TRP A 5 -22.20 12.06 -9.15
N GLY A 6 -23.33 11.66 -9.75
CA GLY A 6 -23.37 11.09 -11.10
C GLY A 6 -22.97 9.61 -11.18
N LEU A 7 -22.75 8.96 -10.03
CA LEU A 7 -22.47 7.53 -9.93
C LEU A 7 -23.73 6.79 -9.47
N ASP A 8 -24.16 5.80 -10.25
CA ASP A 8 -25.29 4.95 -9.88
C ASP A 8 -24.85 3.91 -8.84
N LEU A 9 -25.38 3.99 -7.61
CA LEU A 9 -25.04 3.05 -6.54
C LEU A 9 -25.52 1.62 -6.81
N HIS A 10 -26.48 1.41 -7.71
CA HIS A 10 -26.92 0.07 -8.10
C HIS A 10 -25.82 -0.71 -8.85
N GLU A 11 -24.83 -0.01 -9.41
CA GLU A 11 -23.68 -0.64 -10.06
C GLU A 11 -22.68 -1.27 -9.10
N ILE A 12 -22.79 -1.00 -7.78
CA ILE A 12 -22.00 -1.64 -6.74
C ILE A 12 -22.61 -3.03 -6.49
N GLN A 13 -22.11 -4.03 -7.22
CA GLN A 13 -22.61 -5.40 -7.11
C GLN A 13 -21.45 -6.35 -6.79
N PHE A 14 -21.63 -7.20 -5.77
CA PHE A 14 -20.59 -8.12 -5.32
C PHE A 14 -20.10 -9.09 -6.41
N TYR A 15 -20.93 -9.40 -7.41
CA TYR A 15 -20.47 -10.26 -8.52
C TYR A 15 -19.45 -9.58 -9.45
N LYS A 16 -19.34 -8.23 -9.46
CA LYS A 16 -18.32 -7.52 -10.27
C LYS A 16 -16.90 -7.83 -9.77
N PHE A 17 -16.73 -8.32 -8.54
CA PHE A 17 -15.46 -8.85 -8.03
C PHE A 17 -15.05 -10.20 -8.65
N LYS A 18 -15.92 -10.87 -9.43
CA LYS A 18 -15.52 -12.09 -10.14
C LYS A 18 -14.38 -11.78 -11.11
N GLY A 19 -13.37 -12.65 -11.15
CA GLY A 19 -12.19 -12.48 -11.99
C GLY A 19 -12.49 -12.23 -13.48
N LYS A 20 -13.59 -12.79 -14.01
CA LYS A 20 -14.04 -12.54 -15.39
C LYS A 20 -14.31 -11.06 -15.68
N HIS A 21 -14.81 -10.30 -14.71
CA HIS A 21 -15.07 -8.86 -14.84
C HIS A 21 -13.81 -8.02 -14.58
N MET A 22 -13.06 -8.36 -13.51
CA MET A 22 -11.81 -7.67 -13.14
C MET A 22 -10.73 -7.80 -14.23
N PHE A 23 -10.60 -8.99 -14.82
CA PHE A 23 -9.60 -9.29 -15.84
C PHE A 23 -10.18 -9.28 -17.26
N SER A 24 -11.23 -8.49 -17.52
CA SER A 24 -11.77 -8.33 -18.88
C SER A 24 -10.84 -7.47 -19.76
N ARG A 25 -10.79 -7.76 -21.08
CA ARG A 25 -10.05 -6.94 -22.08
C ARG A 25 -10.91 -5.82 -22.69
N VAL A 26 -12.16 -5.71 -22.26
CA VAL A 26 -13.14 -4.73 -22.77
C VAL A 26 -12.67 -3.29 -22.53
N TYR A 27 -12.01 -3.04 -21.40
CA TYR A 27 -11.50 -1.71 -21.02
C TYR A 27 -9.98 -1.62 -21.15
N HIS A 28 -9.47 -0.44 -21.53
CA HIS A 28 -8.05 -0.24 -21.75
C HIS A 28 -7.26 -0.43 -20.44
N LEU A 29 -6.16 -1.20 -20.48
CA LEU A 29 -5.29 -1.50 -19.33
C LEU A 29 -5.99 -2.09 -18.09
N ARG A 30 -7.24 -2.60 -18.17
CA ARG A 30 -8.00 -3.04 -16.98
C ARG A 30 -7.26 -4.10 -16.16
N ARG A 31 -6.79 -5.16 -16.82
CA ARG A 31 -6.00 -6.22 -16.17
C ARG A 31 -4.76 -5.66 -15.46
N THR A 32 -4.01 -4.83 -16.16
CA THR A 32 -2.78 -4.24 -15.64
C THR A 32 -3.05 -3.33 -14.45
N ARG A 33 -4.08 -2.48 -14.52
CA ARG A 33 -4.51 -1.62 -13.40
C ARG A 33 -4.89 -2.45 -12.18
N MET A 34 -5.78 -3.44 -12.36
CA MET A 34 -6.26 -4.27 -11.26
C MET A 34 -5.12 -5.04 -10.59
N ILE A 35 -4.16 -5.59 -11.35
CA ILE A 35 -3.02 -6.34 -10.79
C ILE A 35 -2.05 -5.39 -10.08
N VAL A 36 -1.63 -4.33 -10.75
CA VAL A 36 -0.56 -3.45 -10.24
C VAL A 36 -1.04 -2.64 -9.03
N TYR A 37 -2.30 -2.18 -9.02
CA TYR A 37 -2.88 -1.50 -7.85
C TYR A 37 -2.99 -2.44 -6.65
N GLN A 38 -3.42 -3.69 -6.87
CA GLN A 38 -3.52 -4.69 -5.80
C GLN A 38 -2.14 -5.08 -5.26
N LEU A 39 -1.13 -5.23 -6.12
CA LEU A 39 0.25 -5.46 -5.68
C LEU A 39 0.75 -4.30 -4.81
N ALA A 40 0.51 -3.06 -5.22
CA ALA A 40 0.89 -1.89 -4.42
C ALA A 40 0.20 -1.90 -3.04
N MET A 41 -1.11 -2.13 -3.01
CA MET A 41 -1.86 -2.19 -1.75
C MET A 41 -1.38 -3.32 -0.84
N ILE A 42 -1.26 -4.55 -1.33
CA ILE A 42 -0.88 -5.70 -0.52
C ILE A 42 0.53 -5.51 0.05
N LEU A 43 1.50 -5.11 -0.76
CA LEU A 43 2.88 -4.96 -0.31
C LEU A 43 3.03 -3.83 0.71
N CYS A 44 2.36 -2.70 0.50
CA CYS A 44 2.36 -1.60 1.46
C CYS A 44 1.65 -1.98 2.77
N VAL A 45 0.51 -2.69 2.71
CA VAL A 45 -0.23 -3.16 3.90
C VAL A 45 0.57 -4.23 4.66
N CYS A 46 1.25 -5.14 3.97
CA CYS A 46 2.13 -6.10 4.65
C CYS A 46 3.32 -5.38 5.31
N SER A 47 3.93 -4.41 4.63
CA SER A 47 5.01 -3.60 5.19
C SER A 47 4.57 -2.86 6.46
N GLU A 48 3.43 -2.16 6.42
CA GLU A 48 2.92 -1.41 7.58
C GLU A 48 2.50 -2.34 8.72
N SER A 49 1.88 -3.49 8.42
CA SER A 49 1.40 -4.43 9.45
C SER A 49 2.55 -5.03 10.23
N VAL A 50 3.61 -5.45 9.52
CA VAL A 50 4.81 -6.00 10.18
C VAL A 50 5.57 -4.91 10.93
N GLY A 51 5.63 -3.69 10.37
CA GLY A 51 6.21 -2.53 11.05
C GLY A 51 5.46 -2.17 12.32
N THR A 52 4.12 -2.24 12.30
CA THR A 52 3.25 -2.03 13.46
C THR A 52 3.47 -3.10 14.52
N ALA A 53 3.61 -4.37 14.12
CA ALA A 53 3.91 -5.43 15.07
C ALA A 53 5.27 -5.21 15.77
N ALA A 54 6.29 -4.71 15.05
CA ALA A 54 7.55 -4.32 15.66
C ALA A 54 7.41 -3.11 16.59
N LEU A 55 6.64 -2.10 16.16
CA LEU A 55 6.34 -0.89 16.92
C LEU A 55 5.68 -1.23 18.27
N SER A 56 4.65 -2.08 18.26
CA SER A 56 3.97 -2.53 19.46
C SER A 56 4.93 -3.22 20.44
N ASP A 57 5.80 -4.11 19.96
CA ASP A 57 6.79 -4.77 20.84
C ASP A 57 7.72 -3.74 21.52
N TYR A 58 8.15 -2.69 20.80
CA TYR A 58 9.00 -1.63 21.37
C TYR A 58 8.24 -0.74 22.38
N LEU A 59 6.96 -0.46 22.15
CA LEU A 59 6.13 0.33 23.05
C LEU A 59 5.80 -0.45 24.33
N ASP A 60 5.48 -1.73 24.21
CA ASP A 60 5.20 -2.61 25.34
C ASP A 60 6.44 -2.75 26.22
N GLN A 61 7.61 -2.96 25.61
CA GLN A 61 8.88 -2.98 26.34
C GLN A 61 9.15 -1.67 27.07
N GLN A 62 8.97 -0.53 26.40
CA GLN A 62 9.19 0.78 27.00
C GLN A 62 8.25 0.99 28.20
N SER A 63 6.97 0.68 28.04
CA SER A 63 5.96 0.84 29.08
C SER A 63 6.22 -0.07 30.28
N TYR A 64 6.65 -1.31 30.03
CA TYR A 64 7.04 -2.25 31.09
C TYR A 64 8.23 -1.75 31.90
N ILE A 65 9.36 -1.44 31.24
CA ILE A 65 10.60 -1.04 31.92
C ILE A 65 10.40 0.28 32.69
N GLN A 66 9.72 1.26 32.08
CA GLN A 66 9.46 2.55 32.72
C GLN A 66 8.44 2.45 33.86
N GLY A 67 7.54 1.45 33.81
CA GLY A 67 6.58 1.18 34.88
C GLY A 67 7.20 0.50 36.11
N GLN A 68 8.18 -0.40 35.90
CA GLN A 68 8.82 -1.14 36.99
C GLN A 68 10.02 -0.40 37.62
N HIS A 69 10.70 0.47 36.86
CA HIS A 69 11.91 1.15 37.32
C HIS A 69 11.79 2.68 37.17
N PRO A 70 11.27 3.38 38.20
CA PRO A 70 11.18 4.84 38.21
C PRO A 70 12.58 5.45 38.11
N GLY A 71 12.88 6.12 36.99
CA GLY A 71 14.20 6.73 36.72
C GLY A 71 14.91 6.16 35.49
N VAL A 72 14.49 4.99 35.01
CA VAL A 72 15.00 4.40 33.76
C VAL A 72 14.19 4.93 32.57
N LYS A 73 14.87 5.28 31.48
CA LYS A 73 14.23 5.72 30.23
C LYS A 73 14.69 4.88 29.05
N VAL A 74 13.72 4.38 28.27
CA VAL A 74 13.97 3.70 27.00
C VAL A 74 13.79 4.72 25.87
N HIS A 75 14.77 4.80 24.99
CA HIS A 75 14.80 5.67 23.82
C HIS A 75 14.71 4.82 22.55
N ASN A 76 13.51 4.78 21.98
CA ASN A 76 13.16 4.06 20.74
C ASN A 76 12.45 5.00 19.72
N ASN A 77 12.40 6.30 20.00
CA ASN A 77 11.68 7.32 19.23
C ASN A 77 11.98 7.31 17.73
N SER A 78 13.21 6.99 17.34
CA SER A 78 13.60 6.91 15.91
C SER A 78 12.80 5.84 15.17
N PHE A 79 12.67 4.64 15.76
CA PHE A 79 11.88 3.57 15.15
C PHE A 79 10.39 3.83 15.26
N ILE A 80 9.92 4.38 16.39
CA ILE A 80 8.52 4.77 16.55
C ILE A 80 8.09 5.77 15.47
N GLY A 81 8.92 6.79 15.22
CA GLY A 81 8.66 7.80 14.20
C GLY A 81 8.65 7.20 12.79
N ALA A 82 9.64 6.36 12.47
CA ALA A 82 9.72 5.70 11.16
C ALA A 82 8.53 4.77 10.90
N ALA A 83 8.19 3.92 11.88
CA ALA A 83 7.07 2.97 11.77
C ALA A 83 5.72 3.71 11.69
N SER A 84 5.51 4.75 12.51
CA SER A 84 4.30 5.58 12.45
C SER A 84 4.14 6.27 11.09
N TYR A 85 5.24 6.80 10.54
CA TYR A 85 5.22 7.39 9.20
C TYR A 85 4.89 6.34 8.14
N ASN A 86 5.46 5.14 8.23
CA ASN A 86 5.17 4.04 7.31
C ASN A 86 3.69 3.64 7.33
N ILE A 87 3.05 3.59 8.50
CA ILE A 87 1.60 3.35 8.63
C ILE A 87 0.80 4.45 7.93
N PHE A 88 1.12 5.71 8.18
CA PHE A 88 0.43 6.83 7.54
C PHE A 88 0.52 6.79 6.02
N VAL A 89 1.70 6.47 5.50
CA VAL A 89 1.94 6.36 4.06
C VAL A 89 1.25 5.13 3.46
N GLY A 90 1.29 3.98 4.13
CA GLY A 90 0.60 2.76 3.69
C GLY A 90 -0.91 2.96 3.56
N ILE A 91 -1.55 3.55 4.57
CA ILE A 91 -2.97 3.94 4.53
C ILE A 91 -3.25 4.94 3.39
N SER A 92 -2.36 5.89 3.16
CA SER A 92 -2.51 6.87 2.07
C SER A 92 -2.48 6.20 0.70
N VAL A 93 -1.53 5.27 0.47
CA VAL A 93 -1.44 4.48 -0.76
C VAL A 93 -2.70 3.62 -0.95
N ALA A 94 -3.14 2.92 0.11
CA ALA A 94 -4.35 2.10 0.08
C ALA A 94 -5.61 2.93 -0.20
N THR A 95 -5.70 4.15 0.34
CA THR A 95 -6.83 5.04 0.09
C THR A 95 -6.86 5.49 -1.37
N ILE A 96 -5.74 5.94 -1.92
CA ILE A 96 -5.69 6.45 -3.30
C ILE A 96 -5.86 5.30 -4.32
N PHE A 97 -5.02 4.27 -4.26
CA PHE A 97 -5.08 3.19 -5.25
C PHE A 97 -6.22 2.19 -4.99
N GLY A 98 -6.66 2.04 -3.74
CA GLY A 98 -7.86 1.28 -3.42
C GLY A 98 -9.12 1.98 -3.92
N ALA A 99 -9.26 3.29 -3.70
CA ALA A 99 -10.35 4.03 -4.29
C ALA A 99 -10.31 3.96 -5.83
N ALA A 100 -9.14 4.20 -6.45
CA ALA A 100 -8.98 4.07 -7.90
C ALA A 100 -9.38 2.67 -8.42
N PHE A 101 -8.99 1.61 -7.70
CA PHE A 101 -9.39 0.23 -7.98
C PHE A 101 -10.91 0.04 -7.93
N PHE A 102 -11.57 0.45 -6.85
CA PHE A 102 -13.02 0.29 -6.72
C PHE A 102 -13.79 1.10 -7.76
N PHE A 103 -13.32 2.31 -8.05
CA PHE A 103 -13.91 3.14 -9.07
C PHE A 103 -13.79 2.54 -10.48
N ASP A 104 -12.61 2.05 -10.86
CA ASP A 104 -12.40 1.35 -12.14
C ASP A 104 -13.16 0.01 -12.22
N LEU A 105 -13.51 -0.58 -11.08
CA LEU A 105 -14.26 -1.81 -11.01
C LEU A 105 -15.77 -1.58 -11.16
N PHE A 106 -16.32 -0.65 -10.37
CA PHE A 106 -17.75 -0.41 -10.31
C PHE A 106 -18.23 0.46 -11.46
N TRP A 107 -17.54 1.56 -11.78
CA TRP A 107 -17.96 2.53 -12.79
C TRP A 107 -16.86 2.79 -13.84
N PRO A 108 -16.57 1.80 -14.70
CA PRO A 108 -15.50 1.90 -15.68
C PRO A 108 -15.76 2.96 -16.77
N ASP A 109 -17.02 3.29 -17.07
CA ASP A 109 -17.43 4.26 -18.09
C ASP A 109 -17.77 5.65 -17.51
N ARG A 110 -17.40 5.92 -16.25
CA ARG A 110 -17.73 7.19 -15.60
C ARG A 110 -17.13 8.39 -16.33
N TYR A 111 -17.91 9.47 -16.41
CA TYR A 111 -17.38 10.76 -16.81
C TYR A 111 -16.63 11.39 -15.63
N GLU A 112 -15.35 11.68 -15.82
CA GLU A 112 -14.55 12.42 -14.84
C GLU A 112 -14.25 13.83 -15.34
N SER A 113 -14.51 14.84 -14.52
CA SER A 113 -14.13 16.21 -14.85
C SER A 113 -12.60 16.35 -14.94
N PRO A 114 -12.09 17.28 -15.77
CA PRO A 114 -10.64 17.49 -15.91
C PRO A 114 -9.93 17.73 -14.56
N SER A 115 -10.57 18.45 -13.65
CA SER A 115 -10.05 18.73 -12.30
C SER A 115 -9.90 17.47 -11.46
N VAL A 116 -10.87 16.55 -11.51
CA VAL A 116 -10.80 15.26 -10.78
C VAL A 116 -9.69 14.39 -11.37
N ARG A 117 -9.53 14.37 -12.70
CA ARG A 117 -8.45 13.65 -13.37
C ARG A 117 -7.07 14.18 -12.98
N LEU A 118 -6.95 15.50 -12.87
CA LEU A 118 -5.72 16.14 -12.40
C LEU A 118 -5.45 15.80 -10.93
N ALA A 119 -6.47 15.83 -10.08
CA ALA A 119 -6.36 15.46 -8.67
C ALA A 119 -5.84 14.01 -8.52
N TRP A 120 -6.38 13.04 -9.27
CA TRP A 120 -5.88 11.66 -9.25
C TRP A 120 -4.39 11.57 -9.62
N LYS A 121 -3.95 12.30 -10.65
CA LYS A 121 -2.54 12.35 -11.07
C LYS A 121 -1.65 12.94 -9.98
N ILE A 122 -2.06 14.06 -9.37
CA ILE A 122 -1.31 14.70 -8.29
C ILE A 122 -1.23 13.78 -7.06
N CYS A 123 -2.37 13.22 -6.63
CA CYS A 123 -2.41 12.30 -5.49
C CYS A 123 -1.51 11.08 -5.73
N ALA A 124 -1.56 10.47 -6.92
CA ALA A 124 -0.72 9.32 -7.27
C ALA A 124 0.78 9.64 -7.18
N VAL A 125 1.20 10.81 -7.69
CA VAL A 125 2.59 11.27 -7.59
C VAL A 125 2.99 11.53 -6.13
N VAL A 126 2.14 12.23 -5.36
CA VAL A 126 2.40 12.54 -3.96
C VAL A 126 2.56 11.26 -3.12
N VAL A 127 1.64 10.30 -3.24
CA VAL A 127 1.76 9.03 -2.48
C VAL A 127 2.95 8.19 -2.93
N SER A 128 3.37 8.28 -4.20
CA SER A 128 4.60 7.62 -4.68
C SER A 128 5.86 8.20 -4.05
N ILE A 129 5.93 9.54 -3.94
CA ILE A 129 7.05 10.24 -3.26
C ILE A 129 7.05 9.92 -1.77
N MET A 130 5.87 9.93 -1.13
CA MET A 130 5.73 9.57 0.28
C MET A 130 6.12 8.12 0.55
N MET A 131 5.80 7.20 -0.37
CA MET A 131 6.21 5.80 -0.23
C MET A 131 7.72 5.63 -0.39
N LEU A 132 8.36 6.40 -1.28
CA LEU A 132 9.81 6.43 -1.39
C LEU A 132 10.47 6.95 -0.11
N SER A 133 10.00 8.08 0.42
CA SER A 133 10.53 8.64 1.67
C SER A 133 10.31 7.69 2.84
N SER A 134 9.18 6.99 2.91
CA SER A 134 8.92 5.96 3.93
C SER A 134 9.91 4.80 3.82
N ALA A 135 10.08 4.24 2.61
CA ALA A 135 11.02 3.13 2.38
C ALA A 135 12.46 3.52 2.76
N LEU A 136 12.89 4.73 2.40
CA LEU A 136 14.20 5.26 2.79
C LEU A 136 14.33 5.44 4.31
N LEU A 137 13.35 6.08 4.95
CA LEU A 137 13.37 6.32 6.39
C LEU A 137 13.39 5.01 7.18
N MET A 138 12.54 4.05 6.80
CA MET A 138 12.50 2.71 7.39
C MET A 138 13.84 1.99 7.21
N THR A 139 14.44 2.08 6.03
CA THR A 139 15.75 1.45 5.75
C THR A 139 16.85 2.08 6.61
N VAL A 140 16.96 3.40 6.63
CA VAL A 140 18.01 4.13 7.38
C VAL A 140 17.88 3.88 8.88
N VAL A 141 16.68 4.02 9.43
CA VAL A 141 16.44 3.82 10.86
C VAL A 141 16.69 2.37 11.24
N THR A 142 16.18 1.41 10.47
CA THR A 142 16.38 -0.01 10.76
C THR A 142 17.85 -0.40 10.67
N ALA A 143 18.59 0.11 9.67
CA ALA A 143 19.98 -0.27 9.45
C ALA A 143 20.97 0.40 10.42
N MET A 144 20.76 1.68 10.74
CA MET A 144 21.77 2.51 11.42
C MET A 144 21.48 2.79 12.90
N TYR A 145 20.24 2.69 13.34
CA TYR A 145 19.85 3.09 14.69
C TYR A 145 19.61 1.88 15.60
N SER A 146 19.62 2.16 16.90
CA SER A 146 19.34 1.18 17.95
C SER A 146 18.56 1.84 19.08
N ALA A 147 17.73 1.04 19.77
CA ALA A 147 17.13 1.43 21.03
C ALA A 147 18.21 1.57 22.11
N ARG A 148 18.04 2.56 23.00
CA ARG A 148 18.96 2.81 24.12
C ARG A 148 18.20 2.89 25.44
N ILE A 149 18.79 2.38 26.50
CA ILE A 149 18.25 2.47 27.87
C ILE A 149 19.19 3.37 28.67
N THR A 150 18.67 4.41 29.30
CA THR A 150 19.41 5.39 30.10
C THR A 150 18.84 5.47 31.52
N GLY A 151 19.58 6.09 32.44
CA GLY A 151 19.20 6.16 33.86
C GLY A 151 19.63 4.93 34.69
N THR A 152 20.50 4.09 34.14
CA THR A 152 21.04 2.90 34.81
C THR A 152 22.37 2.46 34.17
N ASP A 153 23.12 1.57 34.83
CA ASP A 153 24.36 1.00 34.29
C ASP A 153 24.07 -0.06 33.21
N ALA A 154 25.09 -0.41 32.40
CA ALA A 154 24.92 -1.33 31.28
C ALA A 154 24.49 -2.76 31.69
N THR A 155 24.82 -3.18 32.91
CA THR A 155 24.48 -4.52 33.44
C THR A 155 23.01 -4.54 33.86
N SER A 156 22.58 -3.53 34.59
CA SER A 156 21.18 -3.33 34.98
C SER A 156 20.28 -3.11 33.76
N ALA A 157 20.73 -2.37 32.75
CA ALA A 157 19.97 -2.18 31.51
C ALA A 157 19.68 -3.51 30.79
N LYS A 158 20.66 -4.42 30.72
CA LYS A 158 20.46 -5.77 30.16
C LYS A 158 19.52 -6.61 31.02
N LYS A 159 19.62 -6.49 32.34
CA LYS A 159 18.73 -7.17 33.28
C LYS A 159 17.28 -6.74 33.07
N PHE A 160 17.00 -5.43 33.09
CA PHE A 160 15.65 -4.90 32.87
C PHE A 160 15.10 -5.27 31.48
N TRP A 161 15.95 -5.27 30.45
CA TRP A 161 15.57 -5.75 29.12
C TRP A 161 15.18 -7.24 29.12
N SER A 162 15.86 -8.07 29.92
CA SER A 162 15.57 -9.51 30.01
C SER A 162 14.31 -9.85 30.82
N GLU A 163 13.89 -8.95 31.71
CA GLU A 163 12.69 -9.08 32.55
C GLU A 163 11.40 -8.75 31.79
N ALA A 164 11.48 -7.89 30.77
CA ALA A 164 10.33 -7.57 29.93
C ALA A 164 9.80 -8.82 29.18
N GLU A 165 8.48 -8.96 29.11
CA GLU A 165 7.81 -10.05 28.38
C GLU A 165 8.16 -9.99 26.88
N LYS A 166 8.07 -8.79 26.30
CA LYS A 166 8.51 -8.52 24.93
C LYS A 166 9.96 -8.08 24.92
N LYS A 167 10.77 -8.77 24.10
CA LYS A 167 12.22 -8.59 24.01
C LYS A 167 12.63 -8.21 22.59
N PRO A 168 12.11 -7.10 22.02
CA PRO A 168 12.54 -6.68 20.71
C PRO A 168 14.04 -6.36 20.75
N ALA A 169 14.71 -6.64 19.63
CA ALA A 169 16.15 -6.48 19.58
C ALA A 169 16.54 -5.00 19.71
N LEU A 170 17.57 -4.71 20.51
CA LEU A 170 18.04 -3.33 20.71
C LEU A 170 18.56 -2.72 19.42
N ALA A 171 19.30 -3.49 18.61
CA ALA A 171 19.66 -3.08 17.26
C ALA A 171 18.51 -3.39 16.30
N TYR A 172 17.92 -2.37 15.67
CA TYR A 172 16.73 -2.56 14.82
C TYR A 172 16.99 -3.53 13.65
N ARG A 173 18.19 -3.53 13.08
CA ARG A 173 18.62 -4.46 12.02
C ARG A 173 18.59 -5.94 12.42
N THR A 174 18.57 -6.25 13.71
CA THR A 174 18.48 -7.62 14.21
C THR A 174 17.05 -8.02 14.57
N ASN A 175 16.10 -7.09 14.49
CA ASN A 175 14.69 -7.39 14.65
C ASN A 175 14.11 -7.86 13.29
N PRO A 176 13.71 -9.14 13.16
CA PRO A 176 13.23 -9.67 11.89
C PRO A 176 11.98 -8.95 11.38
N LYS A 177 11.12 -8.45 12.27
CA LYS A 177 9.92 -7.69 11.90
C LYS A 177 10.31 -6.33 11.31
N ALA A 178 11.23 -5.62 11.95
CA ALA A 178 11.71 -4.32 11.44
C ALA A 178 12.37 -4.48 10.06
N VAL A 179 13.20 -5.51 9.88
CA VAL A 179 13.84 -5.81 8.60
C VAL A 179 12.81 -6.20 7.54
N ALA A 180 11.87 -7.09 7.86
CA ALA A 180 10.82 -7.51 6.93
C ALA A 180 9.95 -6.32 6.47
N SER A 181 9.60 -5.42 7.38
CA SER A 181 8.86 -4.18 7.05
C SER A 181 9.66 -3.31 6.08
N ALA A 182 10.95 -3.06 6.34
CA ALA A 182 11.81 -2.28 5.44
C ALA A 182 11.98 -2.95 4.07
N VAL A 183 12.15 -4.27 4.02
CA VAL A 183 12.30 -5.02 2.77
C VAL A 183 11.02 -4.98 1.94
N LEU A 184 9.84 -5.16 2.57
CA LEU A 184 8.55 -5.11 1.87
C LEU A 184 8.18 -3.71 1.36
N ALA A 185 8.67 -2.65 2.03
CA ALA A 185 8.44 -1.28 1.61
C ALA A 185 9.00 -0.99 0.20
N TRP A 186 10.11 -1.62 -0.19
CA TRP A 186 10.75 -1.40 -1.50
C TRP A 186 9.92 -1.94 -2.68
N PRO A 187 9.51 -3.23 -2.71
CA PRO A 187 8.55 -3.71 -3.68
C PRO A 187 7.23 -2.92 -3.67
N GLY A 188 6.76 -2.51 -2.49
CA GLY A 188 5.58 -1.64 -2.35
C GLY A 188 5.76 -0.31 -3.08
N TRP A 189 6.90 0.35 -2.92
CA TRP A 189 7.23 1.59 -3.65
C TRP A 189 7.30 1.37 -5.17
N VAL A 190 7.94 0.29 -5.63
CA VAL A 190 8.01 -0.03 -7.07
C VAL A 190 6.61 -0.23 -7.65
N ALA A 191 5.76 -0.99 -6.96
CA ALA A 191 4.38 -1.22 -7.37
C ALA A 191 3.54 0.06 -7.34
N THR A 192 3.76 0.93 -6.35
CA THR A 192 3.11 2.25 -6.25
C THR A 192 3.53 3.16 -7.42
N THR A 193 4.81 3.18 -7.76
CA THR A 193 5.33 3.95 -8.90
C THR A 193 4.79 3.41 -10.22
N ALA A 194 4.77 2.09 -10.41
CA ALA A 194 4.16 1.46 -11.57
C ALA A 194 2.66 1.78 -11.66
N SER A 195 1.94 1.78 -10.53
CA SER A 195 0.53 2.17 -10.46
C SER A 195 0.32 3.61 -10.94
N THR A 196 1.18 4.54 -10.53
CA THR A 196 1.16 5.93 -11.01
C THR A 196 1.37 6.00 -12.52
N VAL A 197 2.36 5.29 -13.08
CA VAL A 197 2.60 5.28 -14.53
C VAL A 197 1.39 4.73 -15.29
N VAL A 198 0.83 3.61 -14.84
CA VAL A 198 -0.35 2.99 -15.47
C VAL A 198 -1.57 3.92 -15.40
N LEU A 199 -1.76 4.63 -14.28
CA LEU A 199 -2.83 5.61 -14.13
C LEU A 199 -2.70 6.74 -15.16
N PHE A 200 -1.49 7.27 -15.35
CA PHE A 200 -1.23 8.31 -16.36
C PHE A 200 -1.47 7.80 -17.78
N MET A 201 -1.00 6.58 -18.10
CA MET A 201 -1.23 5.96 -19.40
C MET A 201 -2.73 5.74 -19.68
N SER A 202 -3.47 5.24 -18.67
CA SER A 202 -4.92 5.06 -18.79
C SER A 202 -5.61 6.38 -19.06
N LYS A 203 -5.31 7.44 -18.29
CA LYS A 203 -5.93 8.74 -18.50
C LYS A 203 -5.60 9.34 -19.87
N LYS A 204 -4.37 9.19 -20.37
CA LYS A 204 -4.01 9.66 -21.71
C LYS A 204 -4.81 8.92 -22.80
N HIS A 205 -5.03 7.62 -22.64
CA HIS A 205 -5.88 6.86 -23.57
C HIS A 205 -7.34 7.32 -23.48
N ASP A 206 -7.86 7.49 -22.27
CA ASP A 206 -9.24 7.92 -22.03
C ASP A 206 -9.50 9.32 -22.62
N ASP A 207 -8.51 10.22 -22.61
CA ASP A 207 -8.58 11.54 -23.26
C ASP A 207 -8.74 11.46 -24.80
N GLN A 208 -8.16 10.44 -25.43
CA GLN A 208 -8.12 10.32 -26.90
C GLN A 208 -9.22 9.41 -27.47
N TYR A 209 -9.64 8.40 -26.71
CA TYR A 209 -10.46 7.30 -27.23
C TYR A 209 -11.61 6.87 -26.33
N GLY A 210 -11.77 7.48 -25.14
CA GLY A 210 -12.68 7.02 -24.09
C GLY A 210 -12.17 5.75 -23.36
N ALA A 211 -12.95 5.27 -22.40
CA ALA A 211 -12.56 4.20 -21.46
C ALA A 211 -12.39 2.80 -22.10
N LYS A 212 -13.03 2.56 -23.25
CA LYS A 212 -13.06 1.26 -23.92
C LYS A 212 -11.77 0.99 -24.71
N SER A 213 -11.31 -0.25 -24.66
CA SER A 213 -10.15 -0.70 -25.46
C SER A 213 -10.51 -0.78 -26.95
N LYS A 214 -9.53 -0.98 -27.83
CA LYS A 214 -9.78 -1.29 -29.26
C LYS A 214 -10.68 -2.52 -29.42
N TYR A 215 -10.52 -3.52 -28.55
CA TYR A 215 -11.34 -4.73 -28.51
C TYR A 215 -12.76 -4.47 -27.98
N GLY A 216 -12.91 -3.61 -26.97
CA GLY A 216 -14.22 -3.19 -26.48
C GLY A 216 -15.02 -2.43 -27.54
N ARG A 217 -14.36 -1.56 -28.31
CA ARG A 217 -14.99 -0.83 -29.42
C ARG A 217 -15.36 -1.75 -30.60
N SER A 218 -14.57 -2.79 -30.90
CA SER A 218 -14.90 -3.74 -31.97
C SER A 218 -16.11 -4.63 -31.62
N LEU A 219 -16.30 -4.96 -30.34
CA LEU A 219 -17.48 -5.69 -29.86
C LEU A 219 -18.77 -4.87 -29.99
N GLU A 220 -18.71 -3.57 -29.75
CA GLU A 220 -19.86 -2.66 -29.84
C GLU A 220 -20.26 -2.37 -31.30
N ASN A 221 -19.29 -2.35 -32.21
CA ASN A 221 -19.51 -2.19 -33.65
C ASN A 221 -19.96 -3.49 -34.36
N GLY A 222 -20.41 -4.52 -33.62
CA GLY A 222 -20.90 -5.77 -34.20
C GLY A 222 -19.81 -6.69 -34.77
N GLY A 223 -18.54 -6.50 -34.40
CA GLY A 223 -17.44 -7.33 -34.86
C GLY A 223 -17.48 -8.73 -34.24
N ASN A 224 -17.90 -9.73 -35.03
CA ASN A 224 -17.65 -11.15 -34.77
C ASN A 224 -16.14 -11.40 -34.74
N THR A 225 -15.51 -11.26 -33.57
CA THR A 225 -14.18 -11.84 -33.35
C THR A 225 -14.35 -12.89 -32.26
N PRO A 226 -14.19 -14.18 -32.58
CA PRO A 226 -14.35 -15.23 -31.59
C PRO A 226 -13.37 -14.98 -30.45
N GLU A 227 -13.87 -15.15 -29.23
CA GLU A 227 -13.08 -15.29 -28.02
C GLU A 227 -11.95 -16.27 -28.36
N LEU A 228 -10.71 -15.79 -28.46
CA LEU A 228 -9.55 -16.67 -28.46
C LEU A 228 -9.51 -17.27 -27.07
N GLU A 229 -10.25 -18.36 -26.94
CA GLU A 229 -10.23 -19.36 -25.92
C GLU A 229 -8.76 -19.63 -25.61
N VAL A 230 -8.27 -19.05 -24.52
CA VAL A 230 -6.98 -19.44 -23.96
C VAL A 230 -7.23 -20.86 -23.49
N LYS A 231 -6.74 -21.82 -24.29
CA LYS A 231 -6.76 -23.25 -23.96
C LYS A 231 -6.42 -23.42 -22.47
N PRO A 232 -7.21 -24.20 -21.70
CA PRO A 232 -6.82 -24.52 -20.34
C PRO A 232 -5.45 -25.17 -20.38
N PHE A 233 -4.50 -24.60 -19.64
CA PHE A 233 -3.24 -25.23 -19.31
C PHE A 233 -3.58 -26.56 -18.64
N THR A 234 -3.41 -27.66 -19.37
CA THR A 234 -3.43 -29.00 -18.80
C THR A 234 -2.00 -29.27 -18.34
N ILE A 235 -1.86 -29.65 -17.07
CA ILE A 235 -0.62 -30.05 -16.41
C ILE A 235 -0.01 -31.24 -17.15
#